data_AF-A0A954LGR8-F1
#
_entry.id   AF-A0A954LGR8-F1
#
_cell.length_a   1.000
_cell.length_b   1.000
_cell.length_c   1.000
_cell.angle_alpha   90.00
_cell.angle_beta   90.00
_cell.angle_gamma   90.00
#
_symmetry.space_group_name_H-M   'P 1'
#
loop_
_entity.id
_entity.type
_entity.pdbx_description
1 polymer ?
#
loop_
_entity_poly.entity_id
_entity_poly.type
_entity_poly.pdbx_seq_one_letter_code
_entity_poly.pdbx_strand_id
1 'polypeptide(L)'
;ADRRTLIRRLYFDLIGLPPSPEQVSDFVNDPANDDAAAARVVDELLASVHFGERWGRHWLDLVRYAETLGHEFDYPLRDAWHYRDYVIRAFNADVPYDQFVREHLAGDLLTQPRLHPTLKTNESIIGTGFWYLGEDKHAPVDVRGEEAARVDNQIDVFSKTFLGLTLSCCRCHDHKFDAMTMADYYGLSG
;
A
#
# COMPACT_ATOMS: atom_id res chain seq x y z
N ALA A 1 8.40 -16.52 24.50
CA ALA A 1 9.09 -17.38 23.51
C ALA A 1 10.56 -17.41 23.88
N ASP A 2 11.30 -18.48 23.60
CA ASP A 2 12.76 -18.46 23.78
C ASP A 2 13.43 -17.52 22.78
N ARG A 3 14.69 -17.13 23.04
CA ARG A 3 15.43 -16.15 22.21
C ARG A 3 15.52 -16.55 20.74
N ARG A 4 15.75 -17.84 20.44
CA ARG A 4 15.87 -18.33 19.05
C ARG A 4 14.53 -18.20 18.32
N THR A 5 13.43 -18.51 19.00
CA THR A 5 12.08 -18.29 18.46
C THR A 5 11.78 -16.81 18.27
N LEU A 6 12.17 -15.95 19.22
CA LEU A 6 11.91 -14.51 19.18
C LEU A 6 12.59 -13.84 17.99
N ILE A 7 13.91 -14.03 17.80
CA ILE A 7 14.62 -13.40 16.67
C ILE A 7 14.05 -13.84 15.33
N ARG A 8 13.69 -15.12 15.18
CA ARG A 8 13.06 -15.61 13.96
C ARG A 8 11.74 -14.89 13.68
N ARG A 9 10.90 -14.66 14.69
CA ARG A 9 9.63 -13.92 14.54
C ARG A 9 9.88 -12.47 14.15
N LEU A 10 10.77 -11.77 14.85
CA LEU A 10 11.11 -10.37 14.55
C LEU A 10 11.52 -10.19 13.08
N TYR A 11 12.39 -11.07 12.58
CA TYR A 11 12.87 -11.04 11.20
C TYR A 11 11.74 -11.28 10.17
N PHE A 12 10.91 -12.31 10.35
CA PHE A 12 9.79 -12.56 9.42
C PHE A 12 8.69 -11.50 9.51
N ASP A 13 8.42 -10.98 10.71
CA ASP A 13 7.36 -10.01 10.91
C ASP A 13 7.76 -8.64 10.34
N LEU A 14 8.98 -8.17 10.63
CA LEU A 14 9.43 -6.82 10.25
C LEU A 14 9.94 -6.73 8.81
N ILE A 15 10.71 -7.71 8.34
CA ILE A 15 11.35 -7.66 7.02
C ILE A 15 11.00 -8.84 6.10
N GLY A 16 10.26 -9.85 6.59
CA GLY A 16 9.81 -10.97 5.76
C GLY A 16 10.89 -12.00 5.39
N LEU A 17 12.13 -11.85 5.88
CA LEU A 17 13.27 -12.70 5.58
C LEU A 17 13.75 -13.43 6.85
N PRO A 18 14.34 -14.62 6.77
CA PRO A 18 14.93 -15.28 7.93
C PRO A 18 16.23 -14.58 8.39
N PRO A 19 16.58 -14.65 9.70
CA PRO A 19 17.90 -14.23 10.17
C PRO A 19 18.99 -15.22 9.71
N SER A 20 20.22 -14.72 9.55
CA SER A 20 21.39 -15.57 9.30
C SER A 20 21.78 -16.37 10.56
N PRO A 21 22.53 -17.48 10.41
CA PRO A 21 23.03 -18.23 11.57
C PRO A 21 23.84 -17.39 12.55
N GLU A 22 24.62 -16.43 12.04
CA GLU A 22 25.43 -15.49 12.82
C GLU A 22 24.52 -14.54 13.62
N GLN A 23 23.53 -13.91 12.96
CA GLN A 23 22.56 -13.03 13.63
C GLN A 23 21.80 -13.76 14.74
N VAL A 24 21.44 -15.03 14.51
CA VAL A 24 20.83 -15.87 15.55
C VAL A 24 21.80 -16.11 16.71
N SER A 25 23.05 -16.45 16.42
CA SER A 25 24.08 -16.69 17.44
C SER A 25 24.32 -15.44 18.27
N ASP A 26 24.46 -14.28 17.63
CA ASP A 26 24.74 -13.00 18.29
C ASP A 26 23.61 -12.63 19.24
N PHE A 27 22.34 -12.75 18.80
CA PHE A 27 21.19 -12.46 19.65
C PHE A 27 21.00 -13.46 20.80
N VAL A 28 21.17 -14.76 20.53
CA VAL A 28 21.00 -15.80 21.56
C VAL A 28 22.07 -15.65 22.65
N ASN A 29 23.29 -15.29 22.27
CA ASN A 29 24.42 -15.15 23.20
C ASN A 29 24.61 -13.72 23.73
N ASP A 30 23.71 -12.79 23.37
CA ASP A 30 23.79 -11.39 23.81
C ASP A 30 23.74 -11.30 25.35
N PRO A 31 24.74 -10.68 26.01
CA PRO A 31 24.79 -10.62 27.47
C PRO A 31 23.77 -9.64 28.07
N ALA A 32 23.14 -8.78 27.26
CA ALA A 32 22.10 -7.88 27.72
C ALA A 32 20.83 -8.66 28.11
N ASN A 33 19.96 -8.02 28.89
CA ASN A 33 18.62 -8.55 29.11
C ASN A 33 17.83 -8.63 27.80
N ASP A 34 16.82 -9.49 27.78
CA ASP A 34 16.04 -9.81 26.57
C ASP A 34 15.42 -8.57 25.91
N ASP A 35 14.90 -7.62 26.70
CA ASP A 35 14.26 -6.41 26.19
C ASP A 35 15.27 -5.51 25.45
N ALA A 36 16.44 -5.29 26.04
CA ALA A 36 17.49 -4.47 25.45
C ALA A 36 18.11 -5.11 24.19
N ALA A 37 18.28 -6.45 24.19
CA ALA A 37 18.72 -7.18 23.02
C ALA A 37 17.67 -7.12 21.90
N ALA A 38 16.38 -7.31 22.24
CA ALA A 38 15.29 -7.28 21.27
C ALA A 38 15.12 -5.87 20.67
N ALA A 39 15.20 -4.81 21.48
CA ALA A 39 15.10 -3.45 20.99
C ALA A 39 16.16 -3.13 19.93
N ARG A 40 17.42 -3.53 20.16
CA ARG A 40 18.49 -3.34 19.16
C ARG A 40 18.19 -4.03 17.84
N VAL A 41 17.78 -5.30 17.89
CA VAL A 41 17.41 -6.06 16.69
C VAL A 41 16.21 -5.41 15.98
N VAL A 42 15.21 -4.93 16.74
CA VAL A 42 14.06 -4.22 16.17
C VAL A 42 14.51 -2.95 15.46
N ASP A 43 15.33 -2.12 16.09
CA ASP A 43 15.83 -0.87 15.49
C ASP A 43 16.63 -1.14 14.21
N GLU A 44 17.48 -2.16 14.20
CA GLU A 44 18.23 -2.61 13.01
C GLU A 44 17.29 -3.05 11.87
N LEU A 45 16.24 -3.80 12.20
CA LEU A 45 15.27 -4.29 11.23
C LEU A 45 14.38 -3.18 10.68
N LEU A 46 13.96 -2.23 11.52
CA LEU A 46 13.20 -1.05 11.10
C LEU A 46 14.02 -0.13 10.19
N ALA A 47 15.34 -0.06 10.39
CA ALA A 47 16.25 0.70 9.54
C ALA A 47 16.63 -0.02 8.22
N SER A 48 16.25 -1.29 8.06
CA SER A 48 16.56 -2.08 6.87
C SER A 48 15.72 -1.67 5.68
N VAL A 49 16.31 -1.64 4.48
CA VAL A 49 15.57 -1.40 3.22
C VAL A 49 14.45 -2.42 2.98
N HIS A 50 14.60 -3.63 3.53
CA HIS A 50 13.62 -4.70 3.43
C HIS A 50 12.35 -4.44 4.26
N PHE A 51 12.40 -3.51 5.22
CA PHE A 51 11.22 -3.11 5.99
C PHE A 51 10.14 -2.55 5.06
N GLY A 52 10.50 -1.58 4.21
CA GLY A 52 9.59 -0.98 3.24
C GLY A 52 9.12 -1.97 2.17
N GLU A 53 9.94 -2.96 1.79
CA GLU A 53 9.52 -4.05 0.90
C GLU A 53 8.43 -4.93 1.55
N ARG A 54 8.64 -5.28 2.83
CA ARG A 54 7.70 -6.10 3.60
C ARG A 54 6.39 -5.38 3.86
N TRP A 55 6.45 -4.16 4.41
CA TRP A 55 5.27 -3.40 4.80
C TRP A 55 4.57 -2.75 3.62
N GLY A 56 5.33 -2.35 2.59
CA GLY A 56 4.78 -1.83 1.35
C GLY A 56 3.83 -2.83 0.68
N ARG A 57 4.11 -4.15 0.75
CA ARG A 57 3.19 -5.18 0.24
C ARG A 57 1.78 -5.07 0.84
N HIS A 58 1.66 -4.85 2.15
CA HIS A 58 0.34 -4.73 2.78
C HIS A 58 -0.44 -3.55 2.23
N TRP A 59 0.24 -2.45 1.95
CA TRP A 59 -0.39 -1.30 1.29
C TRP A 59 -0.76 -1.60 -0.16
N LEU A 60 0.14 -2.24 -0.91
CA LEU A 60 -0.08 -2.62 -2.31
C LEU A 60 -1.29 -3.56 -2.45
N ASP A 61 -1.52 -4.46 -1.49
CA ASP A 61 -2.69 -5.32 -1.44
C ASP A 61 -4.00 -4.51 -1.27
N LEU A 62 -3.99 -3.44 -0.45
CA LEU A 62 -5.18 -2.59 -0.23
C LEU A 62 -5.61 -1.85 -1.50
N VAL A 63 -4.63 -1.34 -2.25
CA VAL A 63 -4.87 -0.56 -3.48
C VAL A 63 -4.95 -1.42 -4.75
N ARG A 64 -5.02 -2.75 -4.61
CA ARG A 64 -5.13 -3.72 -5.71
C ARG A 64 -3.99 -3.59 -6.74
N TYR A 65 -2.78 -3.36 -6.23
CA TYR A 65 -1.63 -3.26 -7.11
C TYR A 65 -1.39 -4.55 -7.89
N ALA A 66 -1.26 -4.38 -9.21
CA ALA A 66 -0.81 -5.39 -10.15
C ALA A 66 0.06 -4.72 -11.22
N GLU A 67 0.88 -5.52 -11.90
CA GLU A 67 1.66 -5.07 -13.07
C GLU A 67 0.94 -5.38 -14.40
N THR A 68 -0.32 -5.80 -14.33
CA THR A 68 -1.16 -6.17 -15.48
C THR A 68 -2.61 -5.69 -15.30
N LEU A 69 -3.40 -5.71 -16.37
CA LEU A 69 -4.81 -5.29 -16.37
C LEU A 69 -5.77 -6.31 -15.74
N GLY A 70 -5.32 -7.51 -15.38
CA GLY A 70 -6.13 -8.52 -14.69
C GLY A 70 -7.27 -9.13 -15.51
N HIS A 71 -7.30 -8.89 -16.84
CA HIS A 71 -8.41 -9.32 -17.71
C HIS A 71 -7.93 -9.97 -19.00
N GLU A 72 -8.48 -11.14 -19.34
CA GLU A 72 -8.27 -11.93 -20.56
C GLU A 72 -6.79 -12.07 -20.98
N PHE A 73 -6.34 -11.23 -21.93
CA PHE A 73 -4.97 -11.19 -22.44
C PHE A 73 -3.96 -10.68 -21.41
N ASP A 74 -4.46 -10.12 -20.31
CA ASP A 74 -3.71 -9.67 -19.15
C ASP A 74 -2.54 -8.76 -19.52
N TYR A 75 -2.85 -7.73 -20.32
CA TYR A 75 -1.84 -6.80 -20.81
C TYR A 75 -1.08 -6.15 -19.65
N PRO A 76 0.22 -5.86 -19.83
CA PRO A 76 1.00 -5.20 -18.80
C PRO A 76 0.53 -3.77 -18.57
N LEU A 77 0.38 -3.38 -17.31
CA LEU A 77 0.29 -1.99 -16.90
C LEU A 77 1.67 -1.37 -17.03
N ARG A 78 1.86 -0.60 -18.11
CA ARG A 78 3.12 0.05 -18.38
C ARG A 78 3.53 0.90 -17.18
N ASP A 79 4.78 0.74 -16.74
CA ASP A 79 5.40 1.58 -15.72
C ASP A 79 4.75 1.48 -14.30
N ALA A 80 3.89 0.48 -14.05
CA ALA A 80 3.25 0.26 -12.74
C ALA A 80 4.26 0.07 -11.59
N TRP A 81 5.43 -0.50 -11.87
CA TRP A 81 6.51 -0.70 -10.88
C TRP A 81 6.97 0.60 -10.20
N HIS A 82 6.80 1.76 -10.84
CA HIS A 82 7.09 3.05 -10.20
C HIS A 82 6.23 3.30 -8.97
N TYR A 83 4.96 2.87 -8.99
CA TYR A 83 4.05 2.97 -7.86
C TYR A 83 4.50 2.08 -6.70
N ARG A 84 4.84 0.81 -6.98
CA ARG A 84 5.41 -0.11 -5.98
C ARG A 84 6.64 0.50 -5.31
N ASP A 85 7.58 0.97 -6.11
CA ASP A 85 8.84 1.49 -5.59
C ASP A 85 8.62 2.80 -4.82
N TYR A 86 7.65 3.63 -5.21
CA TYR A 86 7.20 4.80 -4.44
C TYR A 86 6.68 4.41 -3.05
N VAL A 87 5.83 3.39 -2.97
CA VAL A 87 5.30 2.89 -1.68
C VAL A 87 6.45 2.39 -0.81
N ILE A 88 7.35 1.55 -1.36
CA ILE A 88 8.52 1.03 -0.63
C ILE A 88 9.38 2.19 -0.09
N ARG A 89 9.66 3.20 -0.92
CA ARG A 89 10.40 4.39 -0.49
C ARG A 89 9.69 5.18 0.60
N ALA A 90 8.37 5.32 0.51
CA ALA A 90 7.58 6.05 1.51
C ALA A 90 7.63 5.37 2.88
N PHE A 91 7.51 4.05 2.94
CA PHE A 91 7.67 3.29 4.18
C PHE A 91 9.09 3.39 4.74
N ASN A 92 10.12 3.20 3.91
CA ASN A 92 11.52 3.29 4.36
C ASN A 92 11.92 4.71 4.80
N ALA A 93 11.26 5.74 4.28
CA ALA A 93 11.49 7.13 4.67
C ALA A 93 10.62 7.59 5.86
N ASP A 94 9.81 6.69 6.43
CA ASP A 94 8.87 6.99 7.51
C ASP A 94 7.99 8.22 7.20
N VAL A 95 7.42 8.25 5.99
CA VAL A 95 6.56 9.36 5.57
C VAL A 95 5.34 9.43 6.50
N PRO A 96 5.04 10.60 7.09
CA PRO A 96 3.87 10.76 7.95
C PRO A 96 2.58 10.29 7.25
N TYR A 97 1.76 9.53 7.97
CA TYR A 97 0.57 8.90 7.39
C TYR A 97 -0.38 9.91 6.73
N ASP A 98 -0.56 11.09 7.33
CA ASP A 98 -1.40 12.16 6.77
C ASP A 98 -0.87 12.65 5.42
N GLN A 99 0.45 12.81 5.29
CA GLN A 99 1.10 13.16 4.05
C GLN A 99 0.96 12.03 3.03
N PHE A 100 1.22 10.79 3.44
CA PHE A 100 1.10 9.62 2.57
C PHE A 100 -0.32 9.49 1.99
N VAL A 101 -1.36 9.69 2.80
CA VAL A 101 -2.75 9.69 2.34
C VAL A 101 -3.03 10.85 1.38
N ARG A 102 -2.56 12.08 1.68
CA ARG A 102 -2.71 13.22 0.75
C ARG A 102 -2.06 12.96 -0.61
N GLU A 103 -0.89 12.33 -0.64
CA GLU A 103 -0.19 11.98 -1.87
C GLU A 103 -1.01 10.98 -2.72
N HIS A 104 -1.70 10.02 -2.09
CA HIS A 104 -2.59 9.11 -2.81
C HIS A 104 -3.81 9.83 -3.37
N LEU A 105 -4.50 10.63 -2.55
CA LEU A 105 -5.77 11.23 -2.96
C LEU A 105 -5.60 12.39 -3.95
N ALA A 106 -4.53 13.18 -3.80
CA ALA A 106 -4.37 14.45 -4.50
C ALA A 106 -2.89 14.85 -4.68
N GLY A 107 -1.99 13.87 -4.83
CA GLY A 107 -0.55 14.09 -4.99
C GLY A 107 -0.16 14.96 -6.19
N ASP A 108 -0.97 14.96 -7.24
CA ASP A 108 -0.86 15.82 -8.43
C ASP A 108 -1.26 17.29 -8.16
N LEU A 109 -2.08 17.53 -7.14
CA LEU A 109 -2.57 18.85 -6.74
C LEU A 109 -1.77 19.49 -5.60
N LEU A 110 -0.77 18.79 -5.04
CA LEU A 110 0.04 19.32 -3.95
C LEU A 110 0.92 20.49 -4.44
N THR A 111 0.77 21.65 -3.80
CA THR A 111 1.59 22.83 -4.09
C THR A 111 3.04 22.70 -3.62
N GLN A 112 3.29 21.80 -2.65
CA GLN A 112 4.60 21.48 -2.11
C GLN A 112 4.79 19.96 -2.11
N PRO A 113 5.07 19.35 -3.27
CA PRO A 113 5.22 17.91 -3.35
C PRO A 113 6.53 17.45 -2.70
N ARG A 114 6.50 16.24 -2.16
CA ARG A 114 7.72 15.50 -1.81
C ARG A 114 8.51 15.24 -3.10
N LEU A 115 9.83 15.31 -3.00
CA LEU A 115 10.71 15.11 -4.14
C LEU A 115 11.40 13.76 -4.07
N HIS A 116 11.60 13.14 -5.24
CA HIS A 116 12.36 11.90 -5.34
C HIS A 116 13.77 12.14 -4.77
N PRO A 117 14.30 11.27 -3.90
CA PRO A 117 15.54 11.55 -3.16
C PRO A 117 16.75 11.83 -4.06
N THR A 118 16.87 11.12 -5.19
CA THR A 118 17.94 11.30 -6.17
C THR A 118 17.54 12.16 -7.37
N LEU A 119 16.47 11.79 -8.09
CA LEU A 119 16.03 12.45 -9.32
C LEU A 119 15.46 13.86 -9.14
N LYS A 120 15.05 14.22 -7.90
CA LYS A 120 14.42 15.50 -7.56
C LYS A 120 13.14 15.82 -8.36
N THR A 121 12.52 14.80 -8.96
CA THR A 121 11.19 14.88 -9.58
C THR A 121 10.08 14.90 -8.53
N ASN A 122 8.87 15.32 -8.92
CA ASN A 122 7.69 15.22 -8.05
C ASN A 122 7.44 13.74 -7.73
N GLU A 123 7.57 13.37 -6.46
CA GLU A 123 7.34 12.01 -5.96
C GLU A 123 5.87 11.82 -5.59
N SER A 124 5.24 12.86 -5.03
CA SER A 124 3.87 12.83 -4.54
C SER A 124 2.86 12.48 -5.64
N ILE A 125 3.08 12.92 -6.88
CA ILE A 125 2.21 12.60 -8.02
C ILE A 125 2.14 11.09 -8.32
N ILE A 126 3.13 10.30 -7.91
CA ILE A 126 3.08 8.85 -8.10
C ILE A 126 1.96 8.25 -7.24
N GLY A 127 1.66 8.84 -6.09
CA GLY A 127 0.59 8.40 -5.19
C GLY A 127 -0.78 8.32 -5.86
N THR A 128 -1.11 9.25 -6.75
CA THR A 128 -2.39 9.24 -7.49
C THR A 128 -2.48 8.13 -8.54
N GLY A 129 -1.39 7.39 -8.78
CA GLY A 129 -1.39 6.22 -9.65
C GLY A 129 -2.38 5.13 -9.21
N PHE A 130 -2.72 5.06 -7.92
CA PHE A 130 -3.63 4.05 -7.39
C PHE A 130 -5.04 4.11 -8.00
N TRP A 131 -5.49 5.30 -8.45
CA TRP A 131 -6.78 5.47 -9.13
C TRP A 131 -6.88 4.69 -10.44
N TYR A 132 -5.75 4.30 -11.01
CA TYR A 132 -5.65 3.55 -12.27
C TYR A 132 -5.34 2.07 -12.05
N LEU A 133 -5.22 1.63 -10.80
CA LEU A 133 -5.02 0.23 -10.45
C LEU A 133 -6.38 -0.47 -10.36
N GLY A 134 -6.52 -1.56 -11.09
CA GLY A 134 -7.74 -2.35 -11.14
C GLY A 134 -7.81 -3.17 -12.42
N GLU A 135 -8.89 -3.95 -12.51
CA GLU A 135 -9.21 -4.67 -13.73
C GLU A 135 -9.57 -3.67 -14.85
N ASP A 136 -9.06 -3.89 -16.06
CA ASP A 136 -9.41 -3.09 -17.23
C ASP A 136 -9.51 -3.96 -18.50
N LYS A 137 -10.55 -3.74 -19.30
CA LYS A 137 -10.78 -4.50 -20.53
C LYS A 137 -10.16 -3.83 -21.74
N HIS A 138 -9.35 -4.59 -22.48
CA HIS A 138 -8.73 -4.12 -23.73
C HIS A 138 -9.75 -3.82 -24.84
N ALA A 139 -10.81 -4.63 -24.97
CA ALA A 139 -11.82 -4.51 -26.02
C ALA A 139 -13.24 -4.71 -25.45
N PRO A 140 -13.75 -3.75 -24.65
CA PRO A 140 -15.06 -3.89 -24.03
C PRO A 140 -16.17 -3.86 -25.07
N VAL A 141 -17.09 -4.82 -25.00
CA VAL A 141 -18.30 -4.86 -25.85
C VAL A 141 -19.36 -3.85 -25.39
N ASP A 142 -19.31 -3.45 -24.11
CA ASP A 142 -20.11 -2.37 -23.53
C ASP A 142 -19.16 -1.36 -22.87
N VAL A 143 -18.86 -0.28 -23.60
CA VAL A 143 -17.94 0.77 -23.15
C VAL A 143 -18.45 1.50 -21.92
N ARG A 144 -19.78 1.73 -21.81
CA ARG A 144 -20.37 2.43 -20.66
C ARG A 144 -20.40 1.55 -19.42
N GLY A 145 -20.68 0.27 -19.59
CA GLY A 145 -20.59 -0.71 -18.52
C GLY A 145 -19.17 -0.80 -17.96
N GLU A 146 -18.15 -0.76 -18.83
CA GLU A 146 -16.75 -0.77 -18.42
C GLU A 146 -16.35 0.51 -17.68
N GLU A 147 -16.73 1.68 -18.19
CA GLU A 147 -16.50 2.95 -17.51
C GLU A 147 -17.11 2.96 -16.10
N ALA A 148 -18.37 2.51 -15.98
CA ALA A 148 -19.05 2.39 -14.69
C ALA A 148 -18.35 1.39 -13.75
N ALA A 149 -17.82 0.28 -14.27
CA ALA A 149 -17.08 -0.70 -13.48
C ALA A 149 -15.75 -0.12 -12.96
N ARG A 150 -15.06 0.69 -13.77
CA ARG A 150 -13.81 1.35 -13.36
C ARG A 150 -14.05 2.37 -12.24
N VAL A 151 -15.09 3.19 -12.37
CA VAL A 151 -15.48 4.15 -11.33
C VAL A 151 -15.92 3.43 -10.05
N ASP A 152 -16.68 2.33 -10.16
CA ASP A 152 -17.06 1.51 -9.01
C ASP A 152 -15.82 0.92 -8.31
N ASN A 153 -14.82 0.43 -9.05
CA ASN A 153 -13.55 -0.03 -8.50
C ASN A 153 -12.81 1.09 -7.75
N GLN A 154 -12.75 2.29 -8.32
CA GLN A 154 -12.11 3.45 -7.69
C GLN A 154 -12.79 3.80 -6.37
N ILE A 155 -14.13 3.88 -6.34
CA ILE A 155 -14.90 4.17 -5.12
C ILE A 155 -14.68 3.07 -4.07
N ASP A 156 -14.69 1.80 -4.48
CA ASP A 156 -14.51 0.66 -3.56
C ASP A 156 -13.12 0.65 -2.92
N VAL A 157 -12.07 0.84 -3.71
CA VAL A 157 -10.69 0.90 -3.22
C VAL A 157 -10.50 2.10 -2.31
N PHE A 158 -11.02 3.27 -2.72
CA PHE A 158 -10.94 4.49 -1.93
C PHE A 158 -11.64 4.32 -0.58
N SER A 159 -12.88 3.85 -0.57
CA SER A 159 -13.68 3.77 0.65
C SER A 159 -13.08 2.76 1.64
N LYS A 160 -12.65 1.60 1.15
CA LYS A 160 -12.10 0.55 2.01
C LYS A 160 -10.72 0.92 2.55
N THR A 161 -9.85 1.46 1.70
CA THR A 161 -8.44 1.74 2.06
C THR A 161 -8.32 2.95 2.97
N PHE A 162 -9.03 4.04 2.68
CA PHE A 162 -8.82 5.31 3.35
C PHE A 162 -9.89 5.63 4.40
N LEU A 163 -11.13 5.17 4.20
CA LEU A 163 -12.22 5.43 5.14
C LEU A 163 -12.49 4.24 6.06
N GLY A 164 -12.02 3.03 5.71
CA GLY A 164 -12.39 1.80 6.40
C GLY A 164 -13.88 1.44 6.22
N LEU A 165 -14.52 1.94 5.16
CA LEU A 165 -15.95 1.79 4.90
C LEU A 165 -16.21 1.03 3.59
N THR A 166 -17.31 0.28 3.54
CA THR A 166 -17.75 -0.41 2.32
C THR A 166 -18.86 0.37 1.63
N LEU A 167 -18.49 1.29 0.73
CA LEU A 167 -19.45 2.14 0.03
C LEU A 167 -20.11 1.47 -1.19
N SER A 168 -19.52 0.43 -1.79
CA SER A 168 -20.05 -0.16 -3.03
C SER A 168 -21.45 -0.77 -2.94
N CYS A 169 -21.93 -1.15 -1.75
CA CYS A 169 -23.33 -1.55 -1.58
C CYS A 169 -24.30 -0.40 -1.87
N CYS A 170 -23.86 0.84 -1.61
CA CYS A 170 -24.62 2.06 -1.88
C CYS A 170 -24.80 2.37 -3.36
N ARG A 171 -24.23 1.55 -4.25
CA ARG A 171 -24.48 1.64 -5.69
C ARG A 171 -25.97 1.40 -6.05
N CYS A 172 -26.66 0.57 -5.28
CA CYS A 172 -28.02 0.12 -5.62
C CYS A 172 -29.10 0.49 -4.60
N HIS A 173 -28.70 0.76 -3.35
CA HIS A 173 -29.62 1.16 -2.28
C HIS A 173 -28.86 1.85 -1.15
N ASP A 174 -29.52 2.69 -0.34
CA ASP A 174 -28.88 3.28 0.84
C ASP A 174 -28.35 2.20 1.80
N HIS A 175 -27.23 2.44 2.48
CA HIS A 175 -26.65 1.46 3.38
C HIS A 175 -27.63 1.06 4.47
N LYS A 176 -27.68 -0.24 4.81
CA LYS A 176 -28.74 -0.81 5.66
C LYS A 176 -28.72 -0.25 7.08
N PHE A 177 -27.54 0.05 7.61
CA PHE A 177 -27.35 0.41 9.02
C PHE A 177 -26.58 1.71 9.25
N ASP A 178 -25.76 2.12 8.28
CA ASP A 178 -24.94 3.33 8.40
C ASP A 178 -25.57 4.46 7.60
N ALA A 179 -25.31 5.70 8.00
CA ALA A 179 -25.81 6.89 7.33
C ALA A 179 -25.02 7.19 6.05
N MET A 180 -25.01 6.24 5.12
CA MET A 180 -24.45 6.39 3.78
C MET A 180 -25.54 6.11 2.76
N THR A 181 -25.75 7.05 1.86
CA THR A 181 -26.83 7.01 0.87
C THR A 181 -26.29 6.65 -0.51
N MET A 182 -27.20 6.25 -1.40
CA MET A 182 -26.88 6.20 -2.83
C MET A 182 -26.39 7.55 -3.35
N ALA A 183 -26.94 8.66 -2.83
CA ALA A 183 -26.51 9.99 -3.23
C ALA A 183 -25.04 10.25 -2.86
N ASP A 184 -24.57 9.75 -1.71
CA ASP A 184 -23.15 9.85 -1.33
C ASP A 184 -22.25 9.04 -2.28
N TYR A 185 -22.67 7.83 -2.65
CA TYR A 185 -21.94 7.00 -3.62
C TYR A 185 -21.83 7.69 -4.99
N TYR A 186 -22.95 8.15 -5.54
CA TYR A 186 -22.95 8.84 -6.84
C TYR A 186 -22.34 10.24 -6.78
N GLY A 187 -22.27 10.86 -5.60
CA GLY A 187 -21.50 12.10 -5.39
C GLY A 187 -19.99 11.89 -5.56
N LEU A 188 -19.48 10.68 -5.29
CA LEU A 188 -18.08 10.32 -5.50
C LEU A 188 -17.77 9.91 -6.94
N SER A 189 -18.76 9.49 -7.74
CA SER A 189 -18.54 9.05 -9.12
C SER A 189 -18.25 10.18 -10.10
N GLY A 190 -18.57 11.43 -9.73
CA GLY A 190 -18.47 12.61 -10.60
C GLY A 190 -19.80 13.00 -11.25
#